data_AF-A0A357QRL5-F1
#
_entry.id   AF-A0A357QRL5-F1
#
_cell.length_a   1.000
_cell.length_b   1.000
_cell.length_c   1.000
_cell.angle_alpha   90.00
_cell.angle_beta   90.00
_cell.angle_gamma   90.00
#
_symmetry.space_group_name_H-M   'P 1'
#
loop_
_entity.id
_entity.type
_entity.pdbx_description
1 polymer ?
#
loop_
_entity_poly.entity_id
_entity_poly.type
_entity_poly.pdbx_seq_one_letter_code
_entity_poly.pdbx_strand_id
1 'polypeptide(L)'
;MKSSGLIFLIIILSVSHLTAQNSVSDLQLLKNADFENKKFERKKTEWMFKDAPNGFVKYNPVSLMLGGMMFFYQSSISPQFFANCLYNPTCSEFSKKLVKRYGIFKGVFLTADRLTRCNSFSARNIAPGKKDRVSGKVNETPDIYKSKSKKSYTNR
;
A
#
# COMPACT_ATOMS: atom_id res chain seq x y z
N MET A 1 10.26 6.80 -69.04
CA MET A 1 10.50 7.35 -67.68
C MET A 1 9.35 7.04 -66.68
N LYS A 2 8.69 5.86 -66.71
CA LYS A 2 7.58 5.54 -65.77
C LYS A 2 7.76 4.26 -64.93
N SER A 3 8.69 3.37 -65.28
CA SER A 3 8.90 2.10 -64.56
C SER A 3 9.92 2.22 -63.41
N SER A 4 10.98 3.01 -63.59
CA SER A 4 12.07 3.15 -62.62
C SER A 4 11.64 3.79 -61.29
N GLY A 5 10.70 4.76 -61.35
CA GLY A 5 10.17 5.42 -60.16
C GLY A 5 9.25 4.52 -59.34
N LEU A 6 8.47 3.65 -60.00
CA LEU A 6 7.56 2.71 -59.33
C LEU A 6 8.34 1.66 -58.54
N ILE A 7 9.43 1.14 -59.11
CA ILE A 7 10.31 0.17 -58.44
C ILE A 7 10.95 0.82 -57.20
N PHE A 8 11.42 2.06 -57.32
CA PHE A 8 12.01 2.78 -56.18
C PHE A 8 10.99 3.04 -55.06
N LEU A 9 9.74 3.37 -55.43
CA LEU A 9 8.64 3.59 -54.48
C LEU A 9 8.23 2.29 -53.78
N ILE A 10 8.19 1.16 -54.50
CA ILE A 10 7.94 -0.18 -53.94
C ILE A 10 9.07 -0.58 -52.97
N ILE A 11 10.33 -0.31 -53.32
CA ILE A 11 11.48 -0.56 -52.44
C ILE A 11 11.40 0.30 -51.17
N ILE A 12 11.04 1.59 -51.29
CA ILE A 12 10.88 2.48 -50.12
C ILE A 12 9.72 2.02 -49.21
N LEU A 13 8.58 1.62 -49.79
CA LEU A 13 7.42 1.14 -49.03
C LEU A 13 7.68 -0.21 -48.33
N SER A 14 8.46 -1.10 -48.95
CA SER A 14 8.82 -2.39 -48.37
C SER A 14 9.85 -2.27 -47.25
N VAL A 15 10.88 -1.42 -47.40
CA VAL A 15 11.91 -1.20 -46.36
C VAL A 15 11.33 -0.53 -45.11
N SER A 16 10.31 0.32 -45.27
CA SER A 16 9.62 1.00 -44.15
C SER A 16 8.81 0.04 -43.26
N HIS A 17 8.36 -1.11 -43.79
CA HIS A 17 7.65 -2.12 -43.00
C HIS A 17 8.59 -2.98 -42.12
N LEU A 18 9.87 -3.14 -42.50
CA LEU A 18 10.82 -3.97 -41.76
C LEU A 18 11.29 -3.32 -40.44
N THR A 19 11.30 -1.99 -40.35
CA THR A 19 11.76 -1.29 -39.13
C THR A 19 10.66 -1.10 -38.08
N ALA A 20 9.40 -1.35 -38.43
CA ALA A 20 8.26 -1.19 -37.51
C ALA A 20 8.13 -2.32 -36.47
N GLN A 21 8.77 -3.47 -36.66
CA GLN A 21 8.71 -4.61 -35.73
C GLN A 21 9.91 -4.70 -34.78
N ASN A 22 10.89 -3.79 -34.88
CA ASN A 22 12.08 -3.77 -34.02
C ASN A 22 11.84 -3.05 -32.68
N SER A 23 10.61 -2.71 -32.33
CA SER A 23 10.28 -2.39 -30.94
C SER A 23 10.59 -3.64 -30.12
N VAL A 24 11.50 -3.52 -29.14
CA VAL A 24 11.77 -4.52 -28.11
C VAL A 24 10.44 -5.18 -27.77
N SER A 25 10.26 -6.43 -28.18
CA SER A 25 8.98 -7.09 -28.01
C SER A 25 8.69 -7.10 -26.51
N ASP A 26 7.47 -6.78 -26.10
CA ASP A 26 7.08 -6.86 -24.68
C ASP A 26 7.47 -8.22 -24.07
N LEU A 27 7.55 -9.24 -24.92
CA LEU A 27 8.12 -10.56 -24.65
C LEU A 27 9.57 -10.54 -24.12
N GLN A 28 10.49 -9.74 -24.66
CA GLN A 28 11.85 -9.58 -24.15
C GLN A 28 11.86 -8.91 -22.78
N LEU A 29 10.97 -7.94 -22.55
CA LEU A 29 10.83 -7.25 -21.28
C LEU A 29 10.27 -8.18 -20.20
N LEU A 30 9.32 -9.05 -20.56
CA LEU A 30 8.80 -10.12 -19.69
C LEU A 30 9.81 -11.24 -19.46
N LYS A 31 10.61 -11.63 -20.47
CA LYS A 31 11.65 -12.65 -20.32
C LYS A 31 12.75 -12.24 -19.33
N ASN A 32 13.01 -10.94 -19.24
CA ASN A 32 13.98 -10.36 -18.30
C ASN A 32 13.35 -9.96 -16.97
N ALA A 33 12.02 -10.00 -16.85
CA ALA A 33 11.35 -9.73 -15.59
C ALA A 33 11.44 -10.97 -14.70
N ASP A 34 12.11 -10.80 -13.56
CA ASP A 34 12.29 -11.85 -12.58
C ASP A 34 10.98 -12.06 -11.79
N PHE A 35 10.10 -12.91 -12.33
CA PHE A 35 8.82 -13.27 -11.72
C PHE A 35 8.97 -14.37 -10.67
N GLU A 36 10.09 -15.09 -10.66
CA GLU A 36 10.24 -16.35 -9.93
C GLU A 36 10.41 -16.12 -8.42
N ASN A 37 10.83 -14.93 -7.99
CA ASN A 37 11.25 -14.68 -6.61
C ASN A 37 10.30 -13.83 -5.75
N LYS A 38 9.07 -13.52 -6.22
CA LYS A 38 8.08 -12.86 -5.36
C LYS A 38 7.30 -13.89 -4.55
N LYS A 39 7.92 -14.41 -3.49
CA LYS A 39 7.22 -15.21 -2.48
C LYS A 39 6.13 -14.33 -1.86
N PHE A 40 4.87 -14.66 -2.12
CA PHE A 40 3.74 -13.95 -1.54
C PHE A 40 3.69 -14.25 -0.04
N GLU A 41 4.20 -13.35 0.78
CA GLU A 41 4.07 -13.46 2.23
C GLU A 41 2.63 -13.19 2.64
N ARG A 42 1.91 -14.25 2.99
CA ARG A 42 0.59 -14.15 3.60
C ARG A 42 0.72 -13.34 4.89
N LYS A 43 0.13 -12.14 4.91
CA LYS A 43 0.07 -11.30 6.11
C LYS A 43 -0.59 -12.09 7.24
N LYS A 44 0.17 -12.40 8.30
CA LYS A 44 -0.35 -13.10 9.48
C LYS A 44 -1.32 -12.17 10.23
N THR A 45 -2.55 -12.63 10.42
CA THR A 45 -3.52 -11.94 11.28
C THR A 45 -3.21 -12.30 12.73
N GLU A 46 -2.95 -11.28 13.55
CA GLU A 46 -2.68 -11.46 14.98
C GLU A 46 -3.74 -10.78 15.81
N TRP A 47 -4.11 -11.45 16.91
CA TRP A 47 -5.07 -10.93 17.88
C TRP A 47 -4.55 -9.63 18.52
N MET A 48 -5.39 -8.59 18.54
CA MET A 48 -5.00 -7.23 18.94
C MET A 48 -4.49 -7.14 20.39
N PHE A 49 -5.11 -7.86 21.33
CA PHE A 49 -4.82 -7.76 22.76
C PHE A 49 -4.01 -8.95 23.31
N LYS A 50 -3.26 -9.65 22.45
CA LYS A 50 -2.47 -10.83 22.87
C LYS A 50 -1.42 -10.46 23.94
N ASP A 51 -0.79 -9.31 23.75
CA ASP A 51 0.33 -8.81 24.57
C ASP A 51 -0.12 -7.67 25.50
N ALA A 52 -1.40 -7.61 25.87
CA ALA A 52 -1.91 -6.57 26.75
C ALA A 52 -1.24 -6.67 28.14
N PRO A 53 -0.75 -5.55 28.72
CA PRO A 53 -0.01 -5.57 29.99
C PRO A 53 -0.90 -5.93 31.19
N ASN A 54 -2.19 -5.64 31.10
CA ASN A 54 -3.15 -5.85 32.18
C ASN A 54 -4.19 -6.91 31.78
N GLY A 55 -4.44 -7.88 32.68
CA GLY A 55 -5.46 -8.91 32.48
C GLY A 55 -6.86 -8.33 32.27
N PHE A 56 -7.17 -7.20 32.93
CA PHE A 56 -8.43 -6.50 32.72
C PHE A 56 -8.66 -6.11 31.25
N VAL A 57 -7.64 -5.58 30.57
CA VAL A 57 -7.74 -5.20 29.15
C VAL A 57 -7.85 -6.44 28.27
N LYS A 58 -7.23 -7.55 28.67
CA LYS A 58 -7.22 -8.82 27.94
C LYS A 58 -8.58 -9.55 27.97
N TYR A 59 -9.26 -9.53 29.12
CA TYR A 59 -10.50 -10.29 29.36
C TYR A 59 -11.77 -9.42 29.39
N ASN A 60 -11.67 -8.11 29.21
CA ASN A 60 -12.86 -7.25 29.13
C ASN A 60 -13.72 -7.63 27.91
N PRO A 61 -15.05 -7.78 28.08
CA PRO A 61 -15.96 -8.12 26.97
C PRO A 61 -15.86 -7.15 25.79
N VAL A 62 -15.63 -5.86 26.03
CA VAL A 62 -15.46 -4.85 24.98
C VAL A 62 -14.19 -5.09 24.17
N SER A 63 -13.07 -5.40 24.83
CA SER A 63 -11.81 -5.72 24.17
C SER A 63 -11.92 -7.00 23.33
N LEU A 64 -12.61 -8.02 23.85
CA LEU A 64 -12.88 -9.28 23.15
C LEU A 64 -13.75 -9.05 21.92
N MET A 65 -14.83 -8.28 22.06
CA MET A 65 -15.74 -7.95 20.96
C MET A 65 -14.99 -7.18 19.85
N LEU A 66 -14.32 -6.07 20.19
CA LEU A 66 -13.63 -5.23 19.21
C LEU A 66 -12.43 -5.95 18.57
N GLY A 67 -11.64 -6.66 19.39
CA GLY A 67 -10.53 -7.47 18.91
C GLY A 67 -11.01 -8.58 17.95
N GLY A 68 -12.13 -9.22 18.29
CA GLY A 68 -12.77 -10.27 17.50
C GLY A 68 -13.29 -9.77 16.17
N MET A 69 -14.05 -8.67 16.18
CA MET A 69 -14.53 -8.03 14.95
C MET A 69 -13.38 -7.65 14.02
N MET A 70 -12.30 -7.06 14.58
CA MET A 70 -11.15 -6.67 13.78
C MET A 70 -10.38 -7.87 13.22
N PHE A 71 -10.23 -8.94 14.01
CA PHE A 71 -9.59 -10.18 13.57
C PHE A 71 -10.40 -10.87 12.46
N PHE A 72 -11.71 -10.99 12.63
CA PHE A 72 -12.62 -11.53 11.62
C PHE A 72 -12.59 -10.71 10.34
N TYR A 73 -12.62 -9.38 10.45
CA TYR A 73 -12.46 -8.49 9.30
C TYR A 73 -11.13 -8.72 8.55
N GLN A 74 -10.00 -8.81 9.25
CA GLN A 74 -8.70 -9.03 8.60
C GLN A 74 -8.54 -10.44 8.01
N SER A 75 -9.18 -11.45 8.59
CA SER A 75 -9.04 -12.85 8.16
C SER A 75 -9.99 -13.23 7.04
N SER A 76 -11.24 -12.75 7.08
CA SER A 76 -12.30 -13.19 6.18
C SER A 76 -12.60 -12.14 5.10
N ILE A 77 -12.68 -10.87 5.50
CA ILE A 77 -13.17 -9.78 4.63
C ILE A 77 -12.00 -9.18 3.84
N SER A 78 -10.93 -8.76 4.52
CA SER A 78 -9.79 -8.06 3.91
C SER A 78 -9.14 -8.79 2.73
N PRO A 79 -8.98 -10.13 2.72
CA PRO A 79 -8.38 -10.83 1.57
C PRO A 79 -9.28 -10.84 0.33
N GLN A 80 -10.59 -10.70 0.50
CA GLN A 80 -11.57 -10.72 -0.60
C GLN A 80 -11.64 -9.37 -1.32
N PHE A 81 -11.28 -8.28 -0.64
CA PHE A 81 -11.22 -6.95 -1.24
C PHE A 81 -9.82 -6.66 -1.77
N PHE A 82 -9.71 -6.29 -3.05
CA PHE A 82 -8.52 -5.70 -3.66
C PHE A 82 -8.25 -4.26 -3.15
N ALA A 83 -8.48 -4.01 -1.86
CA ALA A 83 -8.38 -2.68 -1.27
C ALA A 83 -6.91 -2.20 -1.26
N ASN A 84 -6.55 -1.39 -2.25
CA ASN A 84 -5.27 -0.69 -2.30
C ASN A 84 -5.27 0.46 -1.28
N CYS A 85 -4.87 0.15 -0.05
CA CYS A 85 -4.63 1.18 0.96
C CYS A 85 -3.50 2.12 0.49
N LEU A 86 -3.80 3.42 0.52
CA LEU A 86 -2.89 4.52 0.13
C LEU A 86 -1.67 4.64 1.05
N TYR A 87 -1.83 4.23 2.30
CA TYR A 87 -0.81 4.34 3.33
C TYR A 87 -0.12 3.00 3.64
N ASN A 88 1.11 3.10 4.13
CA ASN A 88 1.87 1.99 4.69
C ASN A 88 2.30 2.34 6.14
N PRO A 89 1.98 1.53 7.16
CA PRO A 89 1.20 0.28 7.11
C PRO A 89 -0.27 0.53 6.72
N THR A 90 -1.03 -0.54 6.42
CA THR A 90 -2.44 -0.41 6.02
C THR A 90 -3.30 0.24 7.11
N CYS A 91 -4.42 0.89 6.79
CA CYS A 91 -5.30 1.53 7.78
C CYS A 91 -5.74 0.56 8.89
N SER A 92 -6.00 -0.70 8.56
CA SER A 92 -6.33 -1.75 9.54
C SER A 92 -5.16 -2.08 10.47
N GLU A 93 -3.93 -2.10 9.96
CA GLU A 93 -2.74 -2.33 10.76
C GLU A 93 -2.39 -1.13 11.64
N PHE A 94 -2.52 0.06 11.05
CA PHE A 94 -2.36 1.33 11.73
C PHE A 94 -3.35 1.47 12.89
N SER A 95 -4.61 1.06 12.68
CA SER A 95 -5.63 1.04 13.73
C SER A 95 -5.23 0.17 14.91
N LYS A 96 -4.73 -1.05 14.67
CA LYS A 96 -4.21 -1.92 15.75
C LYS A 96 -3.09 -1.23 16.52
N LYS A 97 -2.15 -0.59 15.82
CA LYS A 97 -1.03 0.13 16.46
C LYS A 97 -1.51 1.33 17.29
N LEU A 98 -2.48 2.09 16.78
CA LEU A 98 -3.07 3.22 17.49
C LEU A 98 -3.82 2.78 18.75
N VAL A 99 -4.65 1.74 18.67
CA VAL A 99 -5.39 1.22 19.82
C VAL A 99 -4.43 0.67 20.88
N LYS A 100 -3.39 -0.08 20.47
CA LYS A 100 -2.33 -0.56 21.39
C LYS A 100 -1.61 0.59 22.11
N ARG A 101 -1.42 1.74 21.44
CA ARG A 101 -0.61 2.85 21.97
C ARG A 101 -1.40 3.91 22.73
N TYR A 102 -2.59 4.25 22.25
CA TYR A 102 -3.39 5.38 22.73
C TYR A 102 -4.72 4.94 23.38
N GLY A 103 -5.01 3.64 23.39
CA GLY A 103 -6.28 3.09 23.86
C GLY A 103 -7.37 3.08 22.79
N ILE A 104 -8.51 2.47 23.10
CA ILE A 104 -9.62 2.25 22.15
C ILE A 104 -10.19 3.57 21.64
N PHE A 105 -10.62 4.47 22.54
CA PHE A 105 -11.31 5.71 22.14
C PHE A 105 -10.45 6.61 21.24
N LYS A 106 -9.26 6.99 21.72
CA LYS A 106 -8.33 7.82 20.95
C LYS A 106 -7.84 7.10 19.70
N GLY A 107 -7.59 5.79 19.79
CA GLY A 107 -7.18 4.98 18.64
C GLY A 107 -8.24 4.93 17.54
N VAL A 108 -9.52 4.78 17.90
CA VAL A 108 -10.65 4.79 16.97
C VAL A 108 -10.79 6.16 16.30
N PHE A 109 -10.74 7.25 17.07
CA PHE A 109 -10.84 8.61 16.52
C PHE A 109 -9.73 8.91 15.50
N LEU A 110 -8.48 8.60 15.86
CA LEU A 110 -7.33 8.78 14.95
C LEU A 110 -7.37 7.84 13.74
N THR A 111 -7.91 6.64 13.91
CA THR A 111 -8.13 5.72 12.78
C THR A 111 -9.18 6.28 11.83
N ALA A 112 -10.29 6.81 12.35
CA ALA A 112 -11.37 7.38 11.56
C ALA A 112 -10.89 8.56 10.71
N ASP A 113 -10.11 9.48 11.30
CA ASP A 113 -9.48 10.60 10.60
C ASP A 113 -8.54 10.15 9.45
N ARG A 114 -7.81 9.05 9.63
CA ARG A 114 -7.01 8.48 8.53
C ARG A 114 -7.89 7.82 7.46
N LEU A 115 -8.99 7.19 7.87
CA LEU A 115 -9.88 6.47 6.96
C LEU A 115 -10.61 7.42 6.02
N THR A 116 -11.04 8.59 6.49
CA THR A 116 -11.65 9.65 5.65
C THR A 116 -10.70 10.14 4.57
N ARG A 117 -9.39 10.20 4.87
CA ARG A 117 -8.34 10.56 3.92
C ARG A 117 -7.90 9.39 3.03
N CYS A 118 -8.15 8.15 3.43
CA CYS A 118 -7.74 6.96 2.68
C CYS A 118 -8.73 6.64 1.56
N ASN A 119 -8.67 7.40 0.46
CA ASN A 119 -9.48 7.19 -0.74
C ASN A 119 -8.71 7.59 -2.02
N SER A 120 -9.23 7.23 -3.18
CA SER A 120 -8.60 7.50 -4.49
C SER A 120 -8.47 8.99 -4.81
N PHE A 121 -9.35 9.83 -4.29
CA PHE A 121 -9.27 11.28 -4.49
C PHE A 121 -8.07 11.87 -3.74
N SER A 122 -7.88 11.51 -2.47
CA SER A 122 -6.70 11.91 -1.71
C SER A 122 -5.41 11.37 -2.34
N ALA A 123 -5.43 10.16 -2.90
CA ALA A 123 -4.27 9.57 -3.57
C ALA A 123 -3.74 10.43 -4.73
N ARG A 124 -4.62 11.12 -5.46
CA ARG A 124 -4.26 12.03 -6.56
C ARG A 124 -3.72 13.37 -6.06
N ASN A 125 -4.23 13.85 -4.92
CA ASN A 125 -3.84 15.13 -4.33
C ASN A 125 -2.58 15.06 -3.43
N ILE A 126 -1.99 13.88 -3.26
CA ILE A 126 -0.73 13.73 -2.54
C ILE A 126 0.44 14.13 -3.43
N ALA A 127 1.22 15.11 -2.96
CA ALA A 127 2.46 15.52 -3.59
C ALA A 127 3.41 14.32 -3.82
N PRO A 128 4.11 14.24 -4.97
CA PRO A 128 4.94 13.09 -5.33
C PRO A 128 6.06 12.84 -4.31
N GLY A 129 6.62 13.88 -3.69
CA GLY A 129 7.64 13.75 -2.65
C GLY A 129 7.18 13.11 -1.32
N LYS A 130 5.87 12.94 -1.11
CA LYS A 130 5.32 12.27 0.09
C LYS A 130 5.09 10.77 -0.10
N LYS A 131 5.11 10.27 -1.34
CA LYS A 131 4.98 8.85 -1.63
C LYS A 131 6.38 8.23 -1.62
N ASP A 132 6.48 7.06 -1.02
CA ASP A 132 7.68 6.26 -1.11
C ASP A 132 7.93 5.83 -2.56
N ARG A 133 9.18 5.92 -3.00
CA ARG A 133 9.57 5.67 -4.40
C ARG A 133 9.42 4.20 -4.79
N VAL A 134 9.59 3.30 -3.83
CA VAL A 134 9.53 1.85 -4.07
C VAL A 134 8.09 1.35 -3.97
N SER A 135 7.39 1.67 -2.89
CA SER A 135 6.04 1.16 -2.62
C SER A 135 4.91 2.01 -3.23
N GLY A 136 5.18 3.27 -3.63
CA GLY A 136 4.17 4.21 -4.11
C GLY A 136 3.15 4.66 -3.04
N LYS A 137 3.37 4.28 -1.78
CA LYS A 137 2.47 4.53 -0.65
C LYS A 137 2.99 5.63 0.26
N VAL A 138 2.11 6.23 1.06
CA VAL A 138 2.49 7.20 2.09
C VAL A 138 2.84 6.47 3.38
N ASN A 139 4.10 6.58 3.80
CA ASN A 139 4.56 6.00 5.06
C ASN A 139 4.14 6.88 6.24
N GLU A 140 3.30 6.34 7.13
CA GLU A 140 2.79 7.11 8.27
C GLU A 140 2.79 6.26 9.55
N THR A 141 3.57 6.70 10.55
CA THR A 141 3.72 6.03 11.84
C THR A 141 2.81 6.63 12.91
N PRO A 142 2.39 5.84 13.92
CA PRO A 142 1.55 6.35 15.01
C PRO A 142 2.18 7.52 15.78
N ASP A 143 3.50 7.65 15.79
CA ASP A 143 4.26 8.69 16.48
C ASP A 143 3.86 10.12 16.09
N ILE A 144 3.34 10.30 14.87
CA ILE A 144 2.91 11.61 14.36
C ILE A 144 1.75 12.18 15.21
N TYR A 145 0.97 11.33 15.88
CA TYR A 145 -0.14 11.72 16.76
C TYR A 145 0.26 11.83 18.24
N LYS A 146 1.56 11.72 18.56
CA LYS A 146 2.05 12.06 19.90
C LYS A 146 1.74 13.53 20.13
N SER A 147 0.88 13.82 21.11
CA SER A 147 0.68 15.20 21.56
C SER A 147 2.05 15.80 21.87
N LYS A 148 2.24 17.09 21.58
CA LYS A 148 3.39 17.89 22.04
C LYS A 148 3.44 18.00 23.60
N SER A 149 3.18 16.93 24.34
CA SER A 149 3.34 16.86 25.79
C SER A 149 4.72 16.29 26.09
N LYS A 150 5.62 17.23 26.43
CA LYS A 150 7.03 17.08 26.84
C LYS A 150 8.06 17.07 25.70
N LYS A 151 8.44 18.28 25.31
CA LYS A 151 9.84 18.66 25.12
C LYS A 151 10.54 18.43 26.48
N SER A 152 10.91 17.19 26.80
CA SER A 152 11.67 16.86 28.02
C SER A 152 13.14 16.82 27.64
N TYR A 153 13.83 17.83 28.15
CA TYR A 153 15.26 18.00 28.25
C TYR A 153 15.95 16.71 28.73
N THR A 154 16.70 16.05 27.86
CA THR A 154 17.86 15.21 28.25
C THR A 154 18.91 15.33 27.16
N ASN A 155 19.55 16.49 27.11
CA ASN A 155 20.98 16.52 26.82
C ASN A 155 21.67 16.22 28.14
N ARG A 156 22.33 15.07 28.22
CA ARG A 156 23.50 14.88 29.07
C ARG A 156 24.39 13.86 28.38
#